data_AF-A0A929UHB5-F1
#
_entry.id   AF-A0A929UHB5-F1
#
_cell.length_a   1.000
_cell.length_b   1.000
_cell.length_c   1.000
_cell.angle_alpha   90.00
_cell.angle_beta   90.00
_cell.angle_gamma   90.00
#
_symmetry.space_group_name_H-M   'P 1'
#
loop_
_entity.id
_entity.type
_entity.pdbx_description
1 polymer ?
#
loop_
_entity_poly.entity_id
_entity_poly.type
_entity_poly.pdbx_seq_one_letter_code
_entity_poly.pdbx_strand_id
1 'polypeptide(L)'
;MSLKQALLSVMEDRLDQEYKRKCATLQTSYNEWIRDKEEAQVEEAQKQKAGRKQKEEKEPLHVFYDELETEGLFREKLAGLLARAQKKQAPFLIFERRQGEEGKSAVFLIRDFFDKHPEISLLYGDEDEISEEGKYRNPYFKPDWAPDTYLSCFYPGSLFAIRTKTLQKLVASKEG
;
A
#
# COMPACT_ATOMS: atom_id res chain seq x y z
N MET A 1 19.99 -29.29 -35.20
CA MET A 1 19.85 -28.92 -33.77
C MET A 1 21.23 -28.78 -33.17
N SER A 2 21.55 -27.64 -32.56
CA SER A 2 22.84 -27.43 -31.87
C SER A 2 22.77 -27.97 -30.43
N LEU A 3 23.93 -28.27 -29.83
CA LEU A 3 24.03 -28.70 -28.43
C LEU A 3 23.35 -27.72 -27.47
N LYS A 4 23.45 -26.41 -27.76
CA LYS A 4 22.78 -25.35 -27.00
C LYS A 4 21.26 -25.48 -27.04
N GLN A 5 20.68 -25.77 -28.21
CA GLN A 5 19.24 -25.95 -28.37
C GLN A 5 18.73 -27.19 -27.63
N ALA A 6 19.51 -28.29 -27.67
CA ALA A 6 19.16 -29.51 -26.94
C ALA A 6 19.20 -29.30 -25.41
N LEU A 7 20.21 -28.61 -24.89
CA LEU A 7 20.31 -28.29 -23.46
C LEU A 7 19.18 -27.35 -23.01
N LEU A 8 18.85 -26.33 -23.81
CA LEU A 8 17.74 -25.41 -23.51
C LEU A 8 16.41 -26.16 -23.41
N SER A 9 16.10 -27.02 -24.38
CA SER A 9 14.87 -27.82 -24.37
C SER A 9 14.74 -28.69 -23.12
N VAL A 10 15.82 -29.37 -22.68
CA VAL A 10 15.79 -30.19 -21.46
C VAL A 10 15.58 -29.34 -20.20
N MET A 11 16.16 -28.14 -20.15
CA MET A 11 15.97 -27.22 -19.03
C MET A 11 14.56 -26.63 -19.00
N GLU A 12 14.03 -26.24 -20.16
CA GLU A 12 12.66 -25.77 -20.33
C GLU A 12 11.65 -26.85 -19.92
N ASP A 13 11.81 -28.09 -20.42
CA ASP A 13 10.95 -29.22 -20.06
C ASP A 13 10.94 -29.49 -18.54
N ARG A 14 12.10 -29.38 -17.89
CA ARG A 14 12.21 -29.55 -16.43
C ARG A 14 11.46 -28.44 -15.69
N LEU A 15 11.65 -27.19 -16.10
CA LEU A 15 10.97 -26.04 -15.51
C LEU A 15 9.45 -26.13 -15.72
N ASP A 16 9.01 -26.56 -16.89
CA ASP A 16 7.60 -26.78 -17.22
C ASP A 16 6.97 -27.87 -16.37
N GLN A 17 7.67 -28.98 -16.13
CA GLN A 17 7.19 -30.04 -15.24
C GLN A 17 7.10 -29.58 -13.79
N GLU A 18 8.09 -28.82 -13.31
CA GLU A 18 8.04 -28.21 -11.97
C GLU A 18 6.88 -27.23 -11.83
N TYR A 19 6.66 -26.39 -12.84
CA TYR A 19 5.54 -25.46 -12.90
C TYR A 19 4.20 -26.19 -12.88
N LYS A 20 4.01 -27.21 -13.72
CA LYS A 20 2.79 -28.03 -13.77
C LYS A 20 2.50 -28.72 -12.43
N ARG A 21 3.52 -29.24 -11.74
CA ARG A 21 3.37 -29.81 -10.39
C ARG A 21 2.89 -28.77 -9.39
N LYS A 22 3.45 -27.55 -9.42
CA LYS A 22 2.99 -26.44 -8.59
C LYS A 22 1.56 -26.05 -8.91
N CYS A 23 1.20 -25.88 -10.18
CA CYS A 23 -0.18 -25.58 -10.59
C CYS A 23 -1.19 -26.65 -10.13
N ALA A 24 -0.82 -27.93 -10.17
CA ALA A 24 -1.67 -29.02 -9.67
C ALA A 24 -1.92 -28.95 -8.15
N THR A 25 -1.01 -28.32 -7.39
CA THR A 25 -1.19 -28.06 -5.95
C THR A 25 -1.90 -26.74 -5.65
N LEU A 26 -1.99 -25.82 -6.63
CA LEU A 26 -2.65 -24.53 -6.49
C LEU A 26 -4.15 -24.66 -6.82
N GLN A 27 -4.90 -25.29 -5.90
CA GLN A 27 -6.37 -25.34 -5.98
C GLN A 27 -7.06 -24.10 -5.38
N THR A 28 -6.32 -23.30 -4.61
CA THR A 28 -6.87 -22.14 -3.91
C THR A 28 -7.16 -21.01 -4.89
N SER A 29 -8.40 -20.54 -4.92
CA SER A 29 -8.77 -19.35 -5.69
C SER A 29 -8.09 -18.10 -5.15
N TYR A 30 -7.90 -17.06 -5.96
CA TYR A 30 -7.34 -15.78 -5.50
C TYR A 30 -8.06 -15.26 -4.25
N ASN A 31 -9.39 -15.38 -4.23
CA ASN A 31 -10.23 -14.91 -3.13
C ASN A 31 -10.00 -15.68 -1.82
N GLU A 32 -9.82 -16.99 -1.88
CA GLU A 32 -9.48 -17.77 -0.68
C GLU A 32 -8.07 -17.40 -0.21
N TRP A 33 -7.12 -17.36 -1.13
CA TRP A 33 -5.73 -17.07 -0.81
C TRP A 33 -5.54 -15.68 -0.17
N ILE A 34 -6.17 -14.64 -0.73
CA ILE A 34 -6.05 -13.28 -0.22
C ILE A 34 -6.77 -13.12 1.12
N ARG A 35 -7.92 -13.77 1.32
CA ARG A 35 -8.63 -13.74 2.60
C ARG A 35 -7.85 -14.40 3.72
N ASP A 36 -7.27 -15.58 3.46
CA ASP A 36 -6.39 -16.26 4.41
C ASP A 36 -5.19 -15.36 4.79
N LYS A 37 -4.63 -14.65 3.80
CA LYS A 37 -3.54 -13.68 4.03
C LYS A 37 -3.98 -12.49 4.87
N GLU A 38 -5.10 -11.86 4.55
CA GLU A 38 -5.65 -10.73 5.31
C GLU A 38 -5.96 -11.12 6.75
N GLU A 39 -6.56 -12.29 6.96
CA GLU A 39 -6.86 -12.83 8.29
C GLU A 39 -5.58 -13.05 9.10
N ALA A 40 -4.57 -13.70 8.51
CA ALA A 40 -3.28 -13.89 9.14
C ALA A 40 -2.59 -12.56 9.48
N GLN A 41 -2.66 -11.56 8.59
CA GLN A 41 -2.12 -10.22 8.83
C GLN A 41 -2.85 -9.50 9.97
N VAL A 42 -4.17 -9.63 10.05
CA VAL A 42 -4.96 -9.06 11.15
C VAL A 42 -4.61 -9.73 12.47
N GLU A 43 -4.50 -11.05 12.49
CA GLU A 43 -4.11 -11.80 13.70
C GLU A 43 -2.70 -11.41 14.17
N GLU A 44 -1.75 -11.30 13.25
CA GLU A 44 -0.38 -10.87 13.55
C GLU A 44 -0.36 -9.43 14.09
N ALA A 45 -1.07 -8.51 13.44
CA ALA A 45 -1.20 -7.13 13.89
C ALA A 45 -1.78 -7.05 15.31
N GLN A 46 -2.80 -7.85 15.62
CA GLN A 46 -3.39 -7.92 16.96
C GLN A 46 -2.40 -8.44 18.00
N LYS A 47 -1.64 -9.50 17.69
CA LYS A 47 -0.60 -10.04 18.57
C LYS A 47 0.49 -9.01 18.86
N GLN A 48 0.99 -8.33 17.82
CA GLN A 48 2.00 -7.29 17.96
C GLN A 48 1.47 -6.08 18.77
N LYS A 49 0.21 -5.68 18.54
CA LYS A 49 -0.44 -4.60 19.29
C LYS A 49 -0.60 -4.93 20.77
N ALA A 50 -0.93 -6.18 21.12
CA ALA A 50 -1.03 -6.63 22.51
C ALA A 50 0.32 -6.63 23.25
N GLY A 51 1.43 -6.83 22.53
CA GLY A 51 2.79 -6.76 23.09
C GLY A 51 3.33 -5.33 23.26
N ARG A 52 2.74 -4.33 22.59
CA ARG A 52 3.12 -2.91 22.76
C ARG A 52 2.55 -2.38 24.08
N LYS A 53 3.35 -1.60 24.81
CA LYS A 53 2.83 -0.83 25.96
C LYS A 53 1.64 0.00 25.49
N GLN A 54 0.53 -0.02 26.22
CA GLN A 54 -0.65 0.83 25.98
C GLN A 54 -0.27 2.31 26.10
N LYS A 55 0.31 2.84 25.02
CA LYS A 55 0.46 4.27 24.80
C LYS A 55 -0.74 4.67 23.98
N GLU A 56 -1.33 5.81 24.31
CA GLU A 56 -2.44 6.38 23.54
C GLU A 56 -1.90 6.76 22.15
N GLU A 57 -2.04 5.85 21.17
CA GLU A 57 -1.61 6.07 19.80
C GLU A 57 -2.59 7.04 19.13
N LYS A 58 -2.10 8.20 18.69
CA LYS A 58 -2.94 9.19 17.99
C LYS A 58 -3.28 8.70 16.59
N GLU A 59 -4.57 8.68 16.26
CA GLU A 59 -5.09 8.23 14.96
C GLU A 59 -4.55 9.06 13.79
N PRO A 60 -4.40 8.47 12.59
CA PRO A 60 -4.02 9.20 11.41
C PRO A 60 -5.14 10.14 10.95
N LEU A 61 -4.79 11.07 10.07
CA LEU A 61 -5.78 11.89 9.36
C LEU A 61 -6.06 11.27 7.99
N HIS A 62 -7.28 10.81 7.80
CA HIS A 62 -7.78 10.39 6.48
C HIS A 62 -8.14 11.62 5.64
N VAL A 63 -7.73 11.59 4.38
CA VAL A 63 -7.95 12.65 3.39
C VAL A 63 -8.38 12.00 2.08
N PHE A 64 -9.53 12.42 1.55
CA PHE A 64 -9.98 11.91 0.27
C PHE A 64 -9.40 12.70 -0.90
N TYR A 65 -9.12 12.04 -2.02
CA TYR A 65 -8.55 12.70 -3.20
C TYR A 65 -9.42 13.83 -3.77
N ASP A 66 -10.74 13.69 -3.71
CA ASP A 66 -11.70 14.71 -4.16
C ASP A 66 -11.58 16.01 -3.34
N GLU A 67 -11.06 15.95 -2.10
CA GLU A 67 -10.74 17.15 -1.32
C GLU A 67 -9.60 17.98 -1.95
N LEU A 68 -8.77 17.37 -2.81
CA LEU A 68 -7.60 17.99 -3.44
C LEU A 68 -7.90 18.52 -4.86
N GLU A 69 -8.84 17.92 -5.59
CA GLU A 69 -9.05 18.08 -7.05
C GLU A 69 -9.57 19.46 -7.54
N THR A 70 -9.75 20.47 -6.69
CA THR A 70 -10.26 21.77 -7.18
C THR A 70 -9.14 22.69 -7.67
N GLU A 71 -9.29 23.20 -8.89
CA GLU A 71 -8.40 24.19 -9.50
C GLU A 71 -8.15 25.40 -8.57
N GLY A 72 -6.88 25.82 -8.49
CA GLY A 72 -6.53 27.20 -8.08
C GLY A 72 -6.00 27.44 -6.66
N LEU A 73 -6.06 26.50 -5.71
CA LEU A 73 -5.69 26.77 -4.30
C LEU A 73 -4.84 25.66 -3.62
N PHE A 74 -4.03 24.94 -4.39
CA PHE A 74 -3.27 23.77 -3.89
C PHE A 74 -2.49 24.05 -2.59
N ARG A 75 -1.77 25.17 -2.49
CA ARG A 75 -0.99 25.51 -1.28
C ARG A 75 -1.85 25.83 -0.06
N GLU A 76 -2.95 26.56 -0.24
CA GLU A 76 -3.89 26.86 0.85
C GLU A 76 -4.53 25.58 1.37
N LYS A 77 -4.86 24.64 0.47
CA LYS A 77 -5.35 23.32 0.85
C LYS A 77 -4.32 22.52 1.64
N LEU A 78 -3.07 22.47 1.18
CA LEU A 78 -2.00 21.79 1.94
C LEU A 78 -1.81 22.42 3.32
N ALA A 79 -1.86 23.75 3.43
CA ALA A 79 -1.80 24.45 4.70
C ALA A 79 -3.00 24.10 5.61
N GLY A 80 -4.21 24.03 5.04
CA GLY A 80 -5.42 23.61 5.74
C GLY A 80 -5.37 22.15 6.21
N LEU A 81 -4.83 21.24 5.38
CA LEU A 81 -4.59 19.85 5.74
C LEU A 81 -3.55 19.73 6.87
N LEU A 82 -2.48 20.50 6.79
CA LEU A 82 -1.47 20.54 7.85
C LEU A 82 -2.08 21.04 9.17
N ALA A 83 -2.89 22.10 9.14
CA ALA A 83 -3.59 22.61 10.32
C ALA A 83 -4.55 21.56 10.91
N ARG A 84 -5.30 20.82 10.07
CA ARG A 84 -6.15 19.68 10.50
C ARG A 84 -5.32 18.58 11.16
N ALA A 85 -4.20 18.20 10.55
CA ALA A 85 -3.32 17.15 11.07
C ALA A 85 -2.71 17.57 12.42
N GLN A 86 -2.25 18.80 12.55
CA GLN A 86 -1.71 19.36 13.80
C GLN A 86 -2.77 19.44 14.89
N LYS A 87 -3.99 19.92 14.57
CA LYS A 87 -5.11 19.98 15.52
C LYS A 87 -5.47 18.60 16.08
N LYS A 88 -5.45 17.57 15.23
CA LYS A 88 -5.69 16.18 15.64
C LYS A 88 -4.46 15.49 16.24
N GLN A 89 -3.29 16.14 16.20
CA GLN A 89 -1.99 15.52 16.53
C GLN A 89 -1.76 14.22 15.75
N ALA A 90 -2.24 14.19 14.50
CA ALA A 90 -2.11 13.04 13.62
C ALA A 90 -0.63 12.84 13.25
N PRO A 91 -0.03 11.67 13.48
CA PRO A 91 1.39 11.42 13.19
C PRO A 91 1.66 11.30 11.69
N PHE A 92 0.66 10.82 10.95
CA PHE A 92 0.68 10.66 9.50
C PHE A 92 -0.74 10.86 8.94
N LEU A 93 -0.80 11.03 7.63
CA LEU A 93 -2.01 11.16 6.85
C LEU A 93 -2.14 9.95 5.93
N ILE A 94 -3.36 9.47 5.74
CA ILE A 94 -3.70 8.46 4.73
C ILE A 94 -4.54 9.17 3.67
N PHE A 95 -4.08 9.10 2.43
CA PHE A 95 -4.78 9.59 1.26
C PHE A 95 -5.49 8.42 0.59
N GLU A 96 -6.79 8.55 0.36
CA GLU A 96 -7.60 7.45 -0.15
C GLU A 96 -8.69 7.90 -1.14
N ARG A 97 -9.17 6.97 -1.96
CA ARG A 97 -10.39 7.18 -2.76
C ARG A 97 -11.63 7.04 -1.87
N ARG A 98 -12.62 7.91 -2.07
CA ARG A 98 -13.89 7.89 -1.31
C ARG A 98 -14.66 6.56 -1.38
N GLN A 99 -14.55 5.85 -2.49
CA GLN A 99 -15.21 4.56 -2.72
C GLN A 99 -14.31 3.35 -2.41
N GLY A 100 -13.08 3.58 -1.91
CA GLY A 100 -12.17 2.51 -1.52
C GLY A 100 -12.44 2.05 -0.09
N GLU A 101 -11.96 0.84 0.22
CA GLU A 101 -11.91 0.31 1.58
C GLU A 101 -10.45 0.01 1.93
N GLU A 102 -9.99 0.48 3.08
CA GLU A 102 -8.68 0.11 3.61
C GLU A 102 -8.75 -1.23 4.35
N GLY A 103 -7.70 -2.04 4.24
CA GLY A 103 -7.63 -3.30 4.97
C GLY A 103 -7.65 -3.08 6.49
N LYS A 104 -8.27 -4.02 7.23
CA LYS A 104 -8.46 -3.94 8.70
C LYS A 104 -7.16 -3.74 9.51
N SER A 105 -6.03 -4.18 8.97
CA SER A 105 -4.69 -4.04 9.57
C SER A 105 -3.88 -2.87 9.01
N ALA A 106 -4.39 -2.14 8.00
CA ALA A 106 -3.63 -1.13 7.25
C ALA A 106 -3.05 -0.03 8.15
N VAL A 107 -3.88 0.61 8.98
CA VAL A 107 -3.43 1.68 9.89
C VAL A 107 -2.34 1.19 10.85
N PHE A 108 -2.46 -0.05 11.36
CA PHE A 108 -1.46 -0.64 12.24
C PHE A 108 -0.14 -0.89 11.49
N LEU A 109 -0.19 -1.51 10.30
CA LEU A 109 0.98 -1.81 9.49
C LEU A 109 1.72 -0.54 9.06
N ILE A 110 0.99 0.48 8.60
CA ILE A 110 1.54 1.78 8.22
C ILE A 110 2.25 2.41 9.42
N ARG A 111 1.61 2.41 10.59
CA ARG A 111 2.20 2.95 11.82
C ARG A 111 3.46 2.19 12.22
N ASP A 112 3.37 0.86 12.30
CA ASP A 112 4.48 0.01 12.72
C ASP A 112 5.68 0.16 11.78
N PHE A 113 5.44 0.23 10.48
CA PHE A 113 6.47 0.50 9.49
C PHE A 113 7.09 1.88 9.70
N PHE A 114 6.28 2.92 9.87
CA PHE A 114 6.78 4.26 10.15
C PHE A 114 7.50 4.38 11.49
N ASP A 115 7.15 3.60 12.50
CA ASP A 115 7.89 3.59 13.77
C ASP A 115 9.28 2.96 13.61
N LYS A 116 9.37 1.89 12.80
CA LYS A 116 10.62 1.16 12.52
C LYS A 116 11.55 1.89 11.53
N HIS A 117 10.98 2.67 10.60
CA HIS A 117 11.70 3.30 9.48
C HIS A 117 11.53 4.83 9.47
N PRO A 118 12.09 5.57 10.45
CA PRO A 118 11.91 7.02 10.60
C PRO A 118 12.36 7.87 9.39
N GLU A 119 13.25 7.33 8.55
CA GLU A 119 13.75 7.90 7.30
C GLU A 119 12.72 7.91 6.17
N ILE A 120 11.80 6.94 6.17
CA ILE A 120 10.80 6.79 5.10
C ILE A 120 9.69 7.82 5.28
N SER A 121 9.34 8.52 4.19
CA SER A 121 8.41 9.67 4.22
C SER A 121 7.04 9.38 3.60
N LEU A 122 6.96 8.36 2.75
CA LEU A 122 5.78 7.94 1.99
C LEU A 122 5.71 6.40 1.97
N LEU A 123 4.51 5.86 2.09
CA LEU A 123 4.18 4.44 1.92
C LEU A 123 3.00 4.30 0.98
N TYR A 124 2.97 3.24 0.19
CA TYR A 124 1.83 2.85 -0.63
C TYR A 124 1.64 1.34 -0.47
N GLY A 125 0.41 0.86 -0.71
CA GLY A 125 0.08 -0.56 -0.64
C GLY A 125 -0.45 -1.08 -1.96
N ASP A 126 -0.42 -2.40 -2.14
CA ASP A 126 -1.15 -3.07 -3.21
C ASP A 126 -2.66 -2.80 -3.10
N GLU A 127 -3.37 -2.97 -4.20
CA GLU A 127 -4.82 -2.77 -4.25
C GLU A 127 -5.49 -3.79 -5.15
N ASP A 128 -6.76 -4.05 -4.88
CA ASP A 128 -7.65 -4.81 -5.73
C ASP A 128 -9.04 -4.17 -5.74
N GLU A 129 -9.95 -4.74 -6.52
CA GLU A 129 -11.33 -4.28 -6.60
C GLU A 129 -12.27 -5.29 -5.97
N ILE A 130 -13.31 -4.79 -5.30
CA ILE A 130 -14.39 -5.62 -4.78
C ILE A 130 -15.55 -5.60 -5.78
N SER A 131 -15.98 -6.76 -6.24
CA SER A 131 -17.17 -6.91 -7.09
C SER A 131 -18.47 -6.72 -6.30
N GLU A 132 -19.60 -6.57 -6.98
CA GLU A 132 -20.92 -6.45 -6.34
C GLU A 132 -21.27 -7.69 -5.49
N GLU A 133 -20.71 -8.85 -5.83
CA GLU A 133 -20.85 -10.10 -5.08
C GLU A 133 -19.85 -10.23 -3.91
N GLY A 134 -19.06 -9.20 -3.62
CA GLY A 134 -18.07 -9.20 -2.54
C GLY A 134 -16.81 -10.01 -2.83
N LYS A 135 -16.53 -10.30 -4.12
CA LYS A 135 -15.31 -11.00 -4.53
C LYS A 135 -14.22 -10.02 -4.91
N TYR A 136 -13.00 -10.28 -4.47
CA TYR A 136 -11.85 -9.51 -4.90
C TYR A 136 -11.47 -9.90 -6.34
N ARG A 137 -11.17 -8.90 -7.16
CA ARG A 137 -10.81 -9.02 -8.58
C ARG A 137 -9.76 -7.96 -8.96
N ASN A 138 -9.18 -8.09 -10.14
CA ASN A 138 -8.22 -7.13 -10.68
C ASN A 138 -7.07 -6.78 -9.70
N PRO A 139 -6.35 -7.77 -9.14
CA PRO A 139 -5.26 -7.48 -8.21
C PRO A 139 -4.16 -6.68 -8.90
N TYR A 140 -3.80 -5.56 -8.29
CA TYR A 140 -2.70 -4.71 -8.71
C TYR A 140 -1.59 -4.74 -7.66
N PHE A 141 -0.68 -5.70 -7.85
CA PHE A 141 0.56 -5.80 -7.09
C PHE A 141 1.58 -4.81 -7.63
N LYS A 142 1.89 -3.82 -6.80
CA LYS A 142 2.75 -2.70 -7.08
C LYS A 142 4.22 -3.13 -6.90
N PRO A 143 5.14 -2.95 -7.88
CA PRO A 143 6.58 -3.14 -7.67
C PRO A 143 7.23 -2.38 -6.49
N ASP A 144 8.48 -2.70 -6.23
CA ASP A 144 9.31 -1.89 -5.33
C ASP A 144 9.51 -0.46 -5.87
N TRP A 145 9.89 0.46 -4.97
CA TRP A 145 10.07 1.87 -5.29
C TRP A 145 11.04 2.08 -6.46
N ALA A 146 10.57 2.75 -7.50
CA ALA A 146 11.37 3.18 -8.64
C ALA A 146 11.02 4.65 -8.98
N PRO A 147 12.01 5.58 -8.93
CA PRO A 147 11.78 6.97 -9.29
C PRO A 147 11.24 7.14 -10.71
N ASP A 148 11.74 6.35 -11.67
CA ASP A 148 11.28 6.39 -13.06
C ASP A 148 9.81 6.03 -13.19
N THR A 149 9.37 4.98 -12.48
CA THR A 149 7.97 4.56 -12.46
C THR A 149 7.08 5.64 -11.84
N TYR A 150 7.51 6.21 -10.71
CA TYR A 150 6.78 7.29 -10.03
C TYR A 150 6.60 8.53 -10.90
N LEU A 151 7.61 8.90 -11.70
CA LEU A 151 7.53 10.04 -12.61
C LEU A 151 6.69 9.74 -13.87
N SER A 152 6.59 8.48 -14.26
CA SER A 152 5.88 8.07 -15.49
C SER A 152 4.37 7.86 -15.31
N CYS A 153 3.92 7.50 -14.11
CA CYS A 153 2.51 7.23 -13.85
C CYS A 153 2.15 7.48 -12.37
N PHE A 154 0.85 7.67 -12.11
CA PHE A 154 0.34 7.77 -10.73
C PHE A 154 0.33 6.39 -10.07
N TYR A 155 1.51 6.01 -9.62
CA TYR A 155 1.82 4.68 -9.13
C TYR A 155 1.37 4.38 -7.67
N PRO A 156 1.27 5.37 -6.74
CA PRO A 156 0.76 5.10 -5.39
C PRO A 156 -0.66 4.56 -5.34
N GLY A 157 -1.49 4.86 -6.36
CA GLY A 157 -2.82 4.29 -6.54
C GLY A 157 -3.88 4.83 -5.57
N SER A 158 -4.84 3.98 -5.24
CA SER A 158 -6.03 4.31 -4.45
C SER A 158 -5.76 4.68 -3.00
N LEU A 159 -4.67 4.21 -2.40
CA LEU A 159 -4.28 4.48 -1.02
C LEU A 159 -2.76 4.67 -0.87
N PHE A 160 -2.35 5.78 -0.25
CA PHE A 160 -0.98 5.97 0.22
C PHE A 160 -0.93 6.79 1.51
N ALA A 161 0.14 6.65 2.28
CA ALA A 161 0.35 7.39 3.52
C ALA A 161 1.60 8.26 3.46
N ILE A 162 1.53 9.45 4.06
CA ILE A 162 2.70 10.32 4.28
C ILE A 162 2.75 10.79 5.71
N ARG A 163 3.94 11.07 6.21
CA ARG A 163 4.07 11.63 7.56
C ARG A 163 3.64 13.09 7.61
N THR A 164 3.11 13.50 8.76
CA THR A 164 2.77 14.91 9.00
C THR A 164 4.00 15.82 8.90
N LYS A 165 5.18 15.34 9.32
CA LYS A 165 6.45 16.07 9.14
C LYS A 165 6.81 16.29 7.66
N THR A 166 6.43 15.36 6.78
CA THR A 166 6.65 15.47 5.34
C THR A 166 5.76 16.56 4.77
N LEU A 167 4.46 16.54 5.11
CA LEU A 167 3.52 17.59 4.73
C LEU A 167 3.96 18.97 5.22
N GLN A 168 4.47 19.06 6.45
CA GLN A 168 5.01 20.31 7.00
C GLN A 168 6.16 20.87 6.15
N LYS A 169 7.08 20.01 5.70
CA LYS A 169 8.16 20.42 4.80
C LYS A 169 7.63 20.90 3.44
N LEU A 170 6.64 20.21 2.87
CA LEU A 170 6.02 20.59 1.59
C LEU A 170 5.29 21.94 1.66
N VAL A 171 4.61 22.22 2.77
CA VAL A 171 3.97 23.53 2.98
C VAL A 171 5.02 24.64 3.16
N ALA A 172 6.14 24.35 3.82
CA ALA A 172 7.22 25.30 4.06
C ALA A 172 8.13 25.53 2.84
N SER A 173 8.22 24.57 1.91
CA SER A 173 9.07 24.69 0.72
C SER A 173 8.54 25.76 -0.21
N LYS A 174 9.37 26.77 -0.50
CA LYS A 174 9.05 27.89 -1.39
C LYS A 174 9.14 27.56 -2.87
N GLU A 175 9.61 26.36 -3.23
CA GLU A 175 9.73 25.93 -4.61
C GLU A 175 8.49 25.15 -5.06
N GLY A 176 8.14 25.38 -6.32
CA GLY A 176 6.91 25.01 -7.01
C GLY A 176 6.61 26.12 -7.99
#